data_AF-A0A835TBE0-F1
#
_entry.id   AF-A0A835TBE0-F1
#
_cell.length_a   1.000
_cell.length_b   1.000
_cell.length_c   1.000
_cell.angle_alpha   90.00
_cell.angle_beta   90.00
_cell.angle_gamma   90.00
#
_symmetry.space_group_name_H-M   'P 1'
#
loop_
_entity.id
_entity.type
_entity.pdbx_description
1 polymer ?
#
loop_
_entity_poly.entity_id
_entity_poly.type
_entity_poly.pdbx_seq_one_letter_code
_entity_poly.pdbx_strand_id
1 'polypeptide(L)'
;MVSAYGLLDNLTRVVVGPTVGGYVDRHERMPGCKLMLRLQNCCIGGSAAAALALLWPGSPALTNSALYWPLIWVLTVLGAASSAGSTGVQIAVEREAVKALCGDDAGALASTNATMRAIDLTALLLAPLAAGVLMTAAGPFAAAAAMSAYCCLAYIPEVLLLGAAFRAAPALMRPKATSAAAAAAADAESERVGLLAADQQQQHRSKAGSSGRLSRTASIQQPLMLSRASSAGSALAPQLSSRRSGGDGDNEGGQADTDVHGGADCGGESDGLLLPGGGGSASQPGPGQEQQQQLPTSTRPSIQRSGSARSLDLHIPEQAAAGAAGGRGLQGRRGAVGGGGGGGGASVASRARALLAAAGGAVAEYGDSWRVYVQQPLLLPCLALALIYMTVLSLGFLMTSFLKWTGLTEAEVSVYRGIGALTGLAATVLFPPLSKWAGLRFCAAAGITYQLACLAAGVVPVALTIMSHGGGKPSVGQVRVMVGGLVSSRTGLWMYDLAVTQLIQQGVAEDHMGAVYGVQSSLQATFEMLSFVAGLLSPDPAHFHWLMLGSVCSVGTAACLVWVYVCSAPRQQQRGQMGARSGGGGGGGQVGSSAAAGTKGAGTAGGTATVVADAVGGTQYQAVPAGDDV
;
A
#
# COMPACT_ATOMS: atom_id res chain seq x y z
N MET A 1 25.02 17.13 10.10
CA MET A 1 24.62 16.95 8.69
C MET A 1 23.57 15.87 8.50
N VAL A 2 23.81 14.59 8.82
CA VAL A 2 22.81 13.51 8.63
C VAL A 2 21.41 13.85 9.18
N SER A 3 21.31 14.37 10.41
CA SER A 3 20.01 14.79 10.98
C SER A 3 19.38 16.00 10.28
N ALA A 4 20.18 16.89 9.70
CA ALA A 4 19.70 18.04 8.93
C ALA A 4 19.21 17.61 7.53
N TYR A 5 19.85 16.59 6.93
CA TYR A 5 19.35 15.92 5.73
C TYR A 5 17.99 15.26 6.00
N GLY A 6 17.86 14.45 7.06
CA GLY A 6 16.60 13.79 7.39
C GLY A 6 15.47 14.76 7.75
N LEU A 7 15.80 15.90 8.35
CA LEU A 7 14.84 16.99 8.59
C LEU A 7 14.43 17.68 7.28
N LEU A 8 15.37 17.93 6.36
CA LEU A 8 15.09 18.59 5.08
C LEU A 8 14.33 17.69 4.09
N ASP A 9 14.62 16.39 4.05
CA ASP A 9 13.91 15.39 3.25
C ASP A 9 12.45 15.30 3.69
N ASN A 10 12.20 15.13 4.99
CA ASN A 10 10.83 15.17 5.53
C ASN A 10 10.14 16.52 5.29
N LEU A 11 10.80 17.66 5.55
CA LEU A 11 10.23 18.98 5.26
C LEU A 11 9.89 19.15 3.77
N THR A 12 10.68 18.58 2.87
CA THR A 12 10.38 18.57 1.42
C THR A 12 9.11 17.78 1.15
N ARG A 13 8.93 16.59 1.75
CA ARG A 13 7.68 15.80 1.65
C ARG A 13 6.47 16.54 2.23
N VAL A 14 6.64 17.25 3.35
CA VAL A 14 5.57 18.05 3.98
C VAL A 14 5.10 19.19 3.05
N VAL A 15 6.03 19.95 2.48
CA VAL A 15 5.72 21.11 1.63
C VAL A 15 5.26 20.71 0.23
N VAL A 16 5.92 19.72 -0.37
CA VAL A 16 5.76 19.39 -1.80
C VAL A 16 4.74 18.28 -2.04
N GLY A 17 4.52 17.39 -1.07
CA GLY A 17 3.66 16.21 -1.19
C GLY A 17 2.30 16.44 -1.86
N PRO A 18 1.47 17.42 -1.43
CA PRO A 18 0.15 17.62 -2.00
C PRO A 18 0.22 18.20 -3.42
N THR A 19 1.22 19.04 -3.71
CA THR A 19 1.44 19.60 -5.05
C THR A 19 1.97 18.56 -6.05
N VAL A 20 2.75 17.57 -5.58
CA VAL A 20 3.11 16.40 -6.40
C VAL A 20 1.91 15.48 -6.61
N GLY A 21 1.05 15.33 -5.59
CA GLY A 21 -0.24 14.65 -5.71
C GLY A 21 -1.12 15.24 -6.81
N GLY A 22 -1.47 16.53 -6.69
CA GLY A 22 -2.26 17.25 -7.69
C GLY A 22 -1.57 17.40 -9.06
N TYR A 23 -0.23 17.38 -9.12
CA TYR A 23 0.49 17.21 -10.38
C TYR A 23 0.17 15.85 -11.03
N VAL A 24 0.28 14.74 -10.28
CA VAL A 24 0.04 13.39 -10.78
C VAL A 24 -1.43 13.17 -11.16
N ASP A 25 -2.39 13.73 -10.43
CA ASP A 25 -3.82 13.69 -10.80
C ASP A 25 -4.08 14.31 -12.17
N ARG A 26 -3.48 15.48 -12.45
CA ARG A 26 -3.70 16.25 -13.70
C ARG A 26 -2.93 15.74 -14.92
N HIS A 27 -1.93 14.88 -14.73
CA HIS A 27 -1.09 14.40 -15.84
C HIS A 27 -1.42 12.96 -16.20
N GLU A 28 -1.33 12.66 -17.49
CA GLU A 28 -1.44 11.28 -17.95
C GLU A 28 -0.33 10.41 -17.35
N ARG A 29 -0.69 9.19 -16.98
CA ARG A 29 0.07 8.30 -16.10
C ARG A 29 1.53 8.13 -16.59
N MET A 30 1.73 7.87 -17.89
CA MET A 30 3.06 7.66 -18.45
C MET A 30 3.90 8.95 -18.63
N PRO A 31 3.39 10.07 -19.21
CA PRO A 31 4.13 11.33 -19.25
C PRO A 31 4.48 11.91 -17.87
N GLY A 32 3.54 11.85 -16.92
CA GLY A 32 3.73 12.36 -15.54
C GLY A 32 4.83 11.59 -14.80
N CYS A 33 4.75 10.26 -14.81
CA CYS A 33 5.79 9.41 -14.23
C CYS A 33 7.16 9.65 -14.88
N LYS A 34 7.23 9.80 -16.21
CA LYS A 34 8.48 10.13 -16.92
C LYS A 34 9.04 11.51 -16.53
N LEU A 35 8.24 12.48 -16.10
CA LEU A 35 8.78 13.75 -15.56
C LEU A 35 9.31 13.57 -14.14
N MET A 36 8.53 12.94 -13.26
CA MET A 36 8.93 12.72 -11.85
C MET A 36 10.21 11.87 -11.74
N LEU A 37 10.34 10.84 -12.57
CA LEU A 37 11.56 10.02 -12.62
C LEU A 37 12.80 10.78 -13.13
N ARG A 38 12.61 11.71 -14.09
CA ARG A 38 13.68 12.60 -14.54
C ARG A 38 14.08 13.59 -13.45
N LEU A 39 13.11 14.19 -12.77
CA LEU A 39 13.36 15.09 -11.63
C LEU A 39 14.17 14.39 -10.54
N GLN A 40 13.74 13.20 -10.12
CA GLN A 40 14.44 12.37 -9.15
C GLN A 40 15.89 12.08 -9.56
N ASN A 41 16.11 11.55 -10.77
CA ASN A 41 17.45 11.18 -11.24
C ASN A 41 18.35 12.39 -11.52
N CYS A 42 17.83 13.54 -11.96
CA CYS A 42 18.61 14.78 -12.07
C CYS A 42 19.05 15.30 -10.70
N CYS A 43 18.17 15.25 -9.69
CA CYS A 43 18.50 15.61 -8.31
C CYS A 43 19.57 14.67 -7.70
N ILE A 44 19.42 13.35 -7.89
CA ILE A 44 20.40 12.34 -7.43
C ILE A 44 21.74 12.50 -8.16
N GLY A 45 21.75 12.71 -9.48
CA GLY A 45 22.98 12.94 -10.24
C GLY A 45 23.73 14.20 -9.80
N GLY A 46 23.00 15.28 -9.48
CA GLY A 46 23.58 16.51 -8.94
C GLY A 46 24.16 16.37 -7.53
N SER A 47 23.47 15.65 -6.62
CA SER A 47 24.00 15.39 -5.28
C SER A 47 25.18 14.42 -5.30
N ALA A 48 25.16 13.42 -6.18
CA ALA A 48 26.28 12.50 -6.41
C ALA A 48 27.52 13.19 -6.99
N ALA A 49 27.34 14.14 -7.94
CA ALA A 49 28.45 14.95 -8.44
C ALA A 49 29.10 15.81 -7.34
N ALA A 50 28.29 16.40 -6.44
CA ALA A 50 28.81 17.14 -5.29
C ALA A 50 29.53 16.22 -4.28
N ALA A 51 29.00 15.01 -4.05
CA ALA A 51 29.66 14.00 -3.21
C ALA A 51 31.02 13.56 -3.80
N LEU A 52 31.10 13.36 -5.12
CA LEU A 52 32.35 13.01 -5.80
C LEU A 52 33.38 14.14 -5.78
N ALA A 53 32.96 15.40 -5.89
CA ALA A 53 33.87 16.55 -5.75
C ALA A 53 34.44 16.68 -4.32
N LEU A 54 33.66 16.33 -3.29
CA LEU A 54 34.12 16.29 -1.90
C LEU A 54 35.04 15.09 -1.62
N LEU A 55 34.72 13.91 -2.15
CA LEU A 55 35.45 12.65 -1.92
C LEU A 55 36.65 12.43 -2.85
N TRP A 56 36.87 13.30 -3.84
CA TRP A 56 37.97 13.17 -4.80
C TRP A 56 39.34 13.08 -4.09
N PRO A 57 40.24 12.15 -4.47
CA PRO A 57 41.56 12.03 -3.87
C PRO A 57 42.35 13.36 -3.91
N GLY A 58 42.68 13.89 -2.73
CA GLY A 58 43.35 15.19 -2.61
C GLY A 58 42.46 16.42 -2.86
N SER A 59 41.13 16.30 -2.75
CA SER A 59 40.21 17.41 -3.02
C SER A 59 40.51 18.66 -2.16
N PRO A 60 40.71 19.85 -2.76
CA PRO A 60 40.87 21.09 -2.02
C PRO A 60 39.58 21.51 -1.30
N ALA A 61 38.44 20.87 -1.60
CA ALA A 61 37.20 21.12 -0.89
C ALA A 61 37.18 20.60 0.56
N LEU A 62 38.14 19.74 0.95
CA LEU A 62 38.28 19.26 2.33
C LEU A 62 39.08 20.24 3.21
N THR A 63 39.92 21.09 2.63
CA THR A 63 40.73 22.10 3.34
C THR A 63 40.17 23.51 3.19
N ASN A 64 39.50 23.83 2.08
CA ASN A 64 38.89 25.12 1.83
C ASN A 64 37.41 25.14 2.22
N SER A 65 37.10 25.75 3.36
CA SER A 65 35.73 25.94 3.88
C SER A 65 34.77 26.61 2.88
N ALA A 66 35.28 27.49 2.00
CA ALA A 66 34.46 28.16 0.98
C ALA A 66 34.05 27.24 -0.18
N LEU A 67 34.67 26.06 -0.32
CA LEU A 67 34.25 25.00 -1.24
C LEU A 67 33.47 23.90 -0.50
N TYR A 68 33.89 23.55 0.72
CA TYR A 68 33.23 22.54 1.56
C TYR A 68 31.74 22.83 1.74
N TRP A 69 31.41 24.02 2.25
CA TRP A 69 30.04 24.35 2.65
C TRP A 69 29.05 24.41 1.47
N PRO A 70 29.36 25.06 0.33
CA PRO A 70 28.49 25.00 -0.84
C PRO A 70 28.26 23.58 -1.37
N LEU A 71 29.29 22.73 -1.43
CA LEU A 71 29.13 21.34 -1.90
C LEU A 71 28.26 20.50 -0.94
N ILE A 72 28.42 20.67 0.38
CA ILE A 72 27.57 20.04 1.39
C ILE A 72 26.11 20.53 1.27
N TRP A 73 25.88 21.82 1.02
CA TRP A 73 24.53 22.36 0.79
C TRP A 73 23.91 21.83 -0.50
N VAL A 74 24.65 21.79 -1.62
CA VAL A 74 24.17 21.23 -2.90
C VAL A 74 23.82 19.74 -2.74
N LEU A 75 24.68 18.95 -2.10
CA LEU A 75 24.44 17.55 -1.79
C LEU A 75 23.17 17.37 -0.95
N THR A 76 23.02 18.16 0.11
CA THR A 76 21.89 18.04 1.06
C THR A 76 20.57 18.48 0.43
N VAL A 77 20.56 19.62 -0.28
CA VAL A 77 19.35 20.19 -0.90
C VAL A 77 18.91 19.38 -2.11
N LEU A 78 19.81 18.96 -3.01
CA LEU A 78 19.43 18.13 -4.15
C LEU A 78 19.04 16.71 -3.73
N GLY A 79 19.70 16.15 -2.72
CA GLY A 79 19.29 14.86 -2.14
C GLY A 79 17.85 14.93 -1.59
N ALA A 80 17.55 15.91 -0.74
CA ALA A 80 16.19 16.10 -0.22
C ALA A 80 15.18 16.43 -1.34
N ALA A 81 15.54 17.24 -2.34
CA ALA A 81 14.67 17.55 -3.47
C ALA A 81 14.34 16.34 -4.35
N SER A 82 15.17 15.28 -4.35
CA SER A 82 14.86 14.03 -5.06
C SER A 82 13.62 13.31 -4.50
N SER A 83 13.27 13.54 -3.23
CA SER A 83 12.06 12.99 -2.60
C SER A 83 10.78 13.40 -3.33
N ALA A 84 10.70 14.61 -3.90
CA ALA A 84 9.54 15.07 -4.65
C ALA A 84 9.28 14.21 -5.90
N GLY A 85 10.35 13.88 -6.65
CA GLY A 85 10.27 12.96 -7.77
C GLY A 85 9.98 11.53 -7.33
N SER A 86 10.60 11.06 -6.23
CA SER A 86 10.38 9.73 -5.66
C SER A 86 8.93 9.51 -5.22
N THR A 87 8.34 10.45 -4.47
CA THR A 87 6.92 10.42 -4.09
C THR A 87 6.02 10.45 -5.34
N GLY A 88 6.36 11.25 -6.35
CA GLY A 88 5.59 11.30 -7.61
C GLY A 88 5.60 9.97 -8.39
N VAL A 89 6.75 9.28 -8.44
CA VAL A 89 6.87 7.94 -9.04
C VAL A 89 6.11 6.90 -8.21
N GLN A 90 6.25 6.92 -6.87
CA GLN A 90 5.54 6.02 -5.97
C GLN A 90 4.01 6.13 -6.12
N ILE A 91 3.47 7.35 -6.14
CA ILE A 91 2.03 7.58 -6.35
C ILE A 91 1.59 7.05 -7.73
N ALA A 92 2.28 7.46 -8.81
CA ALA A 92 1.88 7.11 -10.17
C ALA A 92 2.02 5.60 -10.49
N VAL A 93 3.06 4.94 -9.99
CA VAL A 93 3.42 3.55 -10.36
C VAL A 93 2.92 2.54 -9.34
N GLU A 94 3.22 2.72 -8.05
CA GLU A 94 2.87 1.71 -7.03
C GLU A 94 1.40 1.79 -6.59
N ARG A 95 0.77 2.97 -6.71
CA ARG A 95 -0.56 3.21 -6.16
C ARG A 95 -1.62 3.35 -7.27
N GLU A 96 -1.48 4.33 -8.15
CA GLU A 96 -2.44 4.56 -9.24
C GLU A 96 -2.40 3.48 -10.32
N ALA A 97 -1.22 3.21 -10.91
CA ALA A 97 -1.12 2.21 -11.97
C ALA A 97 -1.46 0.81 -11.48
N VAL A 98 -1.21 0.48 -10.20
CA VAL A 98 -1.64 -0.80 -9.60
C VAL A 98 -3.17 -0.91 -9.52
N LYS A 99 -3.89 0.14 -9.09
CA LYS A 99 -5.37 0.17 -9.16
C LYS A 99 -5.87 0.09 -10.60
N ALA A 100 -5.32 0.90 -11.51
CA ALA A 100 -5.73 0.92 -12.91
C ALA A 100 -5.41 -0.38 -13.68
N LEU A 101 -4.43 -1.18 -13.22
CA LEU A 101 -4.10 -2.49 -13.76
C LEU A 101 -5.08 -3.58 -13.29
N CYS A 102 -5.39 -3.62 -11.99
CA CYS A 102 -6.26 -4.65 -11.41
C CYS A 102 -7.76 -4.35 -11.52
N GLY A 103 -8.13 -3.09 -11.79
CA GLY A 103 -9.52 -2.65 -11.80
C GLY A 103 -10.19 -2.92 -10.45
N ASP A 104 -11.30 -3.65 -10.46
CA ASP A 104 -12.08 -3.96 -9.26
C ASP A 104 -11.86 -5.38 -8.71
N ASP A 105 -10.91 -6.15 -9.27
CA ASP A 105 -10.48 -7.41 -8.66
C ASP A 105 -9.65 -7.12 -7.39
N ALA A 106 -10.35 -7.13 -6.25
CA ALA A 106 -9.75 -6.96 -4.93
C ALA A 106 -8.71 -8.04 -4.56
N GLY A 107 -8.76 -9.23 -5.18
CA GLY A 107 -7.80 -10.31 -4.95
C GLY A 107 -6.51 -10.10 -5.74
N ALA A 108 -6.63 -9.74 -7.03
CA ALA A 108 -5.49 -9.33 -7.85
C ALA A 108 -4.81 -8.10 -7.25
N LEU A 109 -5.60 -7.07 -6.88
CA LEU A 109 -5.10 -5.84 -6.26
C LEU A 109 -4.32 -6.12 -4.95
N ALA A 110 -4.83 -7.03 -4.11
CA ALA A 110 -4.13 -7.43 -2.88
C ALA A 110 -2.79 -8.11 -3.17
N SER A 111 -2.77 -9.01 -4.17
CA SER A 111 -1.55 -9.70 -4.61
C SER A 111 -0.52 -8.71 -5.16
N THR A 112 -0.91 -7.82 -6.07
CA THR A 112 -0.02 -6.84 -6.69
C THR A 112 0.52 -5.82 -5.67
N ASN A 113 -0.32 -5.30 -4.76
CA ASN A 113 0.16 -4.45 -3.65
C ASN A 113 1.20 -5.15 -2.77
N ALA A 114 0.93 -6.42 -2.41
CA ALA A 114 1.86 -7.21 -1.63
C ALA A 114 3.18 -7.47 -2.38
N THR A 115 3.13 -7.75 -3.69
CA THR A 115 4.32 -7.91 -4.53
C THR A 115 5.14 -6.61 -4.63
N MET A 116 4.50 -5.47 -4.86
CA MET A 116 5.19 -4.17 -4.89
C MET A 116 5.87 -3.87 -3.54
N ARG A 117 5.16 -4.05 -2.42
CA ARG A 117 5.74 -3.85 -1.08
C ARG A 117 6.85 -4.87 -0.77
N ALA A 118 6.77 -6.11 -1.27
CA ALA A 118 7.83 -7.10 -1.11
C ALA A 118 9.12 -6.69 -1.84
N ILE A 119 9.00 -6.14 -3.05
CA ILE A 119 10.13 -5.61 -3.84
C ILE A 119 10.77 -4.42 -3.11
N ASP A 120 9.97 -3.45 -2.67
CA ASP A 120 10.40 -2.29 -1.88
C ASP A 120 11.14 -2.72 -0.59
N LEU A 121 10.57 -3.60 0.23
CA LEU A 121 11.20 -4.13 1.44
C LEU A 121 12.53 -4.86 1.15
N THR A 122 12.59 -5.59 0.04
CA THR A 122 13.81 -6.30 -0.38
C THR A 122 14.89 -5.33 -0.84
N ALA A 123 14.53 -4.27 -1.58
CA ALA A 123 15.46 -3.21 -1.99
C ALA A 123 15.98 -2.41 -0.77
N LEU A 124 15.09 -2.07 0.17
CA LEU A 124 15.43 -1.40 1.43
C LEU A 124 16.39 -2.23 2.32
N LEU A 125 16.35 -3.56 2.22
CA LEU A 125 17.30 -4.45 2.91
C LEU A 125 18.64 -4.56 2.15
N LEU A 126 18.61 -4.76 0.83
CA LEU A 126 19.78 -5.07 0.03
C LEU A 126 20.64 -3.84 -0.31
N ALA A 127 20.04 -2.68 -0.60
CA ALA A 127 20.79 -1.51 -1.06
C ALA A 127 21.76 -0.94 0.02
N PRO A 128 21.38 -0.82 1.31
CA PRO A 128 22.32 -0.40 2.36
C PRO A 128 23.45 -1.42 2.59
N LEU A 129 23.16 -2.72 2.44
CA LEU A 129 24.14 -3.80 2.56
C LEU A 129 25.16 -3.75 1.41
N ALA A 130 24.70 -3.61 0.17
CA ALA A 130 25.55 -3.46 -1.00
C ALA A 130 26.44 -2.20 -0.90
N ALA A 131 25.87 -1.07 -0.47
CA ALA A 131 26.64 0.16 -0.22
C ALA A 131 27.68 -0.02 0.89
N GLY A 132 27.34 -0.67 2.00
CA GLY A 132 28.27 -0.93 3.11
C GLY A 132 29.43 -1.84 2.72
N VAL A 133 29.16 -2.94 2.00
CA VAL A 133 30.19 -3.83 1.45
C VAL A 133 31.12 -3.06 0.50
N LEU A 134 30.56 -2.26 -0.39
CA LEU A 134 31.34 -1.51 -1.38
C LEU A 134 32.19 -0.40 -0.76
N MET A 135 31.66 0.33 0.23
CA MET A 135 32.44 1.30 1.02
C MET A 135 33.58 0.63 1.79
N THR A 136 33.38 -0.60 2.29
CA THR A 136 34.39 -1.35 3.03
C THR A 136 35.49 -1.91 2.12
N ALA A 137 35.11 -2.43 0.95
CA ALA A 137 36.04 -3.10 0.02
C ALA A 137 36.80 -2.14 -0.91
N ALA A 138 36.17 -1.04 -1.35
CA ALA A 138 36.74 -0.12 -2.35
C ALA A 138 36.92 1.33 -1.82
N GLY A 139 36.47 1.62 -0.60
CA GLY A 139 36.54 2.94 0.02
C GLY A 139 35.41 3.90 -0.42
N PRO A 140 35.22 5.03 0.30
CA PRO A 140 34.06 5.91 0.08
C PRO A 140 33.96 6.53 -1.31
N PHE A 141 35.09 6.92 -1.91
CA PHE A 141 35.11 7.51 -3.26
C PHE A 141 34.67 6.52 -4.34
N ALA A 142 35.22 5.31 -4.35
CA ALA A 142 34.84 4.29 -5.32
C ALA A 142 33.39 3.84 -5.15
N ALA A 143 32.91 3.73 -3.90
CA ALA A 143 31.50 3.46 -3.61
C ALA A 143 30.57 4.57 -4.12
N ALA A 144 30.92 5.85 -3.89
CA ALA A 144 30.16 6.97 -4.44
C ALA A 144 30.17 7.00 -5.98
N ALA A 145 31.31 6.68 -6.60
CA ALA A 145 31.46 6.66 -8.06
C ALA A 145 30.65 5.54 -8.70
N ALA A 146 30.70 4.34 -8.13
CA ALA A 146 29.92 3.19 -8.58
C ALA A 146 28.41 3.41 -8.38
N MET A 147 27.97 4.01 -7.26
CA MET A 147 26.56 4.35 -7.05
C MET A 147 26.09 5.46 -8.00
N SER A 148 26.91 6.48 -8.24
CA SER A 148 26.61 7.52 -9.25
C SER A 148 26.49 6.92 -10.65
N ALA A 149 27.40 6.01 -11.03
CA ALA A 149 27.33 5.30 -12.31
C ALA A 149 26.08 4.41 -12.39
N TYR A 150 25.74 3.68 -11.32
CA TYR A 150 24.53 2.88 -11.24
C TYR A 150 23.27 3.72 -11.45
N CYS A 151 23.11 4.86 -10.77
CA CYS A 151 21.96 5.75 -10.96
C CYS A 151 21.86 6.27 -12.40
N CYS A 152 22.99 6.69 -13.01
CA CYS A 152 23.00 7.13 -14.40
C CYS A 152 22.65 6.01 -15.40
N LEU A 153 23.08 4.77 -15.13
CA LEU A 153 22.81 3.61 -15.99
C LEU A 153 21.41 3.04 -15.81
N ALA A 154 20.86 3.05 -14.58
CA ALA A 154 19.58 2.44 -14.23
C ALA A 154 18.36 3.16 -14.86
N TYR A 155 18.44 4.48 -15.05
CA TYR A 155 17.38 5.27 -15.67
C TYR A 155 16.98 4.78 -17.08
N ILE A 156 17.92 4.21 -17.85
CA ILE A 156 17.66 3.70 -19.21
C ILE A 156 16.76 2.45 -19.19
N PRO A 157 17.15 1.32 -18.56
CA PRO A 157 16.29 0.14 -18.46
C PRO A 157 15.00 0.44 -17.69
N GLU A 158 15.00 1.32 -16.70
CA GLU A 158 13.79 1.71 -15.97
C GLU A 158 12.73 2.35 -16.89
N VAL A 159 13.10 3.34 -17.70
CA VAL A 159 12.18 3.97 -18.67
C VAL A 159 11.74 2.99 -19.77
N LEU A 160 12.60 2.04 -20.16
CA LEU A 160 12.29 0.99 -21.13
C LEU A 160 11.32 -0.06 -20.57
N LEU A 161 11.54 -0.53 -19.34
CA LEU A 161 10.72 -1.52 -18.65
C LEU A 161 9.35 -0.95 -18.27
N LEU A 162 9.29 0.27 -17.71
CA LEU A 162 8.05 1.00 -17.49
C LEU A 162 7.30 1.18 -18.82
N GLY A 163 8.02 1.53 -19.89
CA GLY A 163 7.46 1.64 -21.23
C GLY A 163 7.00 0.31 -21.84
N ALA A 164 7.55 -0.83 -21.42
CA ALA A 164 7.07 -2.15 -21.79
C ALA A 164 5.81 -2.53 -20.99
N ALA A 165 5.80 -2.34 -19.68
CA ALA A 165 4.66 -2.61 -18.80
C ALA A 165 3.40 -1.83 -19.22
N PHE A 166 3.53 -0.53 -19.48
CA PHE A 166 2.40 0.29 -19.96
C PHE A 166 1.88 -0.13 -21.34
N ARG A 167 2.73 -0.69 -22.22
CA ARG A 167 2.28 -1.25 -23.51
C ARG A 167 1.65 -2.63 -23.37
N ALA A 168 2.09 -3.42 -22.39
CA ALA A 168 1.51 -4.73 -22.08
C ALA A 168 0.15 -4.64 -21.36
N ALA A 169 -0.16 -3.51 -20.72
CA ALA A 169 -1.41 -3.27 -20.00
C ALA A 169 -2.21 -2.08 -20.60
N PRO A 170 -3.05 -2.31 -21.64
CA PRO A 170 -3.82 -1.26 -22.31
C PRO A 170 -4.72 -0.40 -21.39
N ALA A 171 -5.09 -0.90 -20.21
CA ALA A 171 -5.81 -0.12 -19.20
C ALA A 171 -5.01 1.11 -18.72
N LEU A 172 -3.68 1.00 -18.58
CA LEU A 172 -2.80 2.09 -18.13
C LEU A 172 -2.62 3.20 -19.18
N MET A 173 -2.95 2.90 -20.44
CA MET A 173 -2.90 3.83 -21.57
C MET A 173 -4.24 4.57 -21.80
N ARG A 174 -5.28 4.30 -21.01
CA ARG A 174 -6.55 5.02 -21.07
C ARG A 174 -6.41 6.40 -20.41
N PRO A 175 -6.87 7.50 -21.06
CA PRO A 175 -6.84 8.83 -20.46
C PRO A 175 -7.60 8.90 -19.14
N LYS A 176 -7.07 9.64 -18.15
CA LYS A 176 -7.72 9.80 -16.84
C LYS A 176 -9.15 10.35 -16.96
N ALA A 177 -9.35 11.35 -17.83
CA ALA A 177 -10.66 11.94 -18.09
C ALA A 177 -11.69 10.93 -18.66
N THR A 178 -11.26 9.98 -19.49
CA THR A 178 -12.14 8.92 -20.02
C THR A 178 -12.50 7.91 -18.94
N SER A 179 -11.58 7.63 -18.00
CA SER A 179 -11.83 6.78 -16.83
C SER A 179 -12.91 7.40 -15.92
N ALA A 180 -12.74 8.67 -15.55
CA ALA A 180 -13.69 9.41 -14.71
C ALA A 180 -15.09 9.51 -15.35
N ALA A 181 -15.17 9.78 -16.66
CA ALA A 181 -16.46 9.83 -17.37
C ALA A 181 -17.16 8.45 -17.43
N ALA A 182 -16.39 7.36 -17.56
CA ALA A 182 -16.95 6.00 -17.53
C ALA A 182 -17.42 5.59 -16.13
N ALA A 183 -16.67 5.95 -15.08
CA ALA A 183 -17.06 5.71 -13.69
C ALA A 183 -18.36 6.47 -13.34
N ALA A 184 -18.44 7.77 -13.64
CA ALA A 184 -19.64 8.57 -13.40
C ALA A 184 -20.88 8.04 -14.15
N ALA A 185 -20.71 7.46 -15.35
CA ALA A 185 -21.79 6.79 -16.07
C ALA A 185 -22.24 5.48 -15.41
N ALA A 186 -21.31 4.70 -14.86
CA ALA A 186 -21.61 3.46 -14.14
C ALA A 186 -22.30 3.74 -12.78
N ASP A 187 -21.85 4.75 -12.04
CA ASP A 187 -22.48 5.19 -10.80
C ASP A 187 -23.91 5.70 -11.03
N ALA A 188 -24.13 6.51 -12.07
CA ALA A 188 -25.46 7.00 -12.44
C ALA A 188 -26.43 5.87 -12.82
N GLU A 189 -25.96 4.81 -13.46
CA GLU A 189 -26.78 3.63 -13.76
C GLU A 189 -27.02 2.76 -12.52
N SER A 190 -26.04 2.64 -11.63
CA SER A 190 -26.18 1.98 -10.33
C SER A 190 -27.23 2.67 -9.45
N GLU A 191 -27.21 4.02 -9.39
CA GLU A 191 -28.21 4.82 -8.68
C GLU A 191 -29.62 4.64 -9.28
N ARG A 192 -29.73 4.64 -10.62
CA ARG A 192 -30.99 4.35 -11.32
C ARG A 192 -31.55 2.97 -10.98
N VAL A 193 -30.73 1.93 -11.01
CA VAL A 193 -31.14 0.56 -10.64
C VAL A 193 -31.57 0.51 -9.17
N GLY A 194 -30.86 1.21 -8.28
CA GLY A 194 -31.24 1.34 -6.87
C GLY A 194 -32.60 2.02 -6.65
N LEU A 195 -32.85 3.13 -7.36
CA LEU A 195 -34.13 3.85 -7.35
C LEU A 195 -35.29 3.01 -7.90
N LEU A 196 -35.07 2.30 -9.01
CA LEU A 196 -36.08 1.40 -9.60
C LEU A 196 -36.41 0.22 -8.67
N ALA A 197 -35.41 -0.37 -8.00
CA ALA A 197 -35.62 -1.41 -7.02
C ALA A 197 -36.39 -0.90 -5.79
N ALA A 198 -36.09 0.32 -5.33
CA ALA A 198 -36.82 0.96 -4.23
C ALA A 198 -38.30 1.21 -4.57
N ASP A 199 -38.59 1.72 -5.77
CA ASP A 199 -39.97 1.95 -6.20
C ASP A 199 -40.76 0.64 -6.38
N GLN A 200 -40.18 -0.40 -7.00
CA GLN A 200 -40.85 -1.70 -7.09
C GLN A 200 -41.18 -2.29 -5.70
N GLN A 201 -40.27 -2.15 -4.73
CA GLN A 201 -40.52 -2.60 -3.36
C GLN A 201 -41.63 -1.78 -2.67
N GLN A 202 -41.77 -0.50 -3.02
CA GLN A 202 -42.85 0.37 -2.54
C GLN A 202 -44.20 0.03 -3.21
N GLN A 203 -44.22 -0.27 -4.51
CA GLN A 203 -45.40 -0.75 -5.23
C GLN A 203 -45.88 -2.13 -4.73
N HIS A 204 -44.97 -3.03 -4.35
CA HIS A 204 -45.34 -4.31 -3.71
C HIS A 204 -45.98 -4.09 -2.34
N ARG A 205 -45.47 -3.14 -1.54
CA ARG A 205 -46.08 -2.76 -0.26
C ARG A 205 -47.47 -2.15 -0.41
N SER A 206 -47.70 -1.28 -1.38
CA SER A 206 -49.02 -0.67 -1.59
C SER A 206 -50.06 -1.69 -2.06
N LYS A 207 -49.70 -2.60 -2.97
CA LYS A 207 -50.57 -3.73 -3.40
C LYS A 207 -50.89 -4.70 -2.27
N ALA A 208 -49.94 -5.01 -1.38
CA ALA A 208 -50.22 -5.81 -0.19
C ALA A 208 -51.17 -5.09 0.79
N GLY A 209 -51.04 -3.77 0.93
CA GLY A 209 -51.86 -2.94 1.79
C GLY A 209 -53.30 -2.71 1.32
N SER A 210 -53.62 -2.91 0.03
CA SER A 210 -54.99 -2.80 -0.49
C SER A 210 -55.79 -4.09 -0.27
N SER A 211 -55.23 -5.26 -0.59
CA SER A 211 -55.92 -6.55 -0.42
C SER A 211 -56.32 -6.83 1.04
N GLY A 212 -55.51 -6.39 2.01
CA GLY A 212 -55.82 -6.53 3.44
C GLY A 212 -56.98 -5.65 3.95
N ARG A 213 -57.50 -4.72 3.15
CA ARG A 213 -58.51 -3.73 3.58
C ARG A 213 -59.94 -4.04 3.15
N LEU A 214 -60.13 -4.96 2.18
CA LEU A 214 -61.47 -5.36 1.70
C LEU A 214 -62.13 -6.48 2.53
N SER A 215 -61.39 -7.12 3.43
CA SER A 215 -61.85 -8.30 4.19
C SER A 215 -62.23 -8.03 5.65
N ARG A 216 -62.54 -6.77 6.03
CA ARG A 216 -62.62 -6.37 7.45
C ARG A 216 -63.81 -5.48 7.85
N THR A 217 -64.88 -5.44 7.06
CA THR A 217 -66.08 -4.62 7.31
C THR A 217 -67.39 -5.42 7.25
N ALA A 218 -67.42 -6.64 7.78
CA ALA A 218 -68.61 -7.50 7.76
C ALA A 218 -68.65 -8.56 8.91
N SER A 219 -68.59 -8.15 10.18
CA SER A 219 -68.76 -9.07 11.31
C SER A 219 -69.07 -8.39 12.68
N ILE A 220 -70.29 -7.89 12.85
CA ILE A 220 -70.89 -7.60 14.17
C ILE A 220 -72.33 -8.17 14.20
N GLN A 221 -72.78 -8.60 15.39
CA GLN A 221 -74.10 -9.18 15.74
C GLN A 221 -74.41 -10.63 15.32
N GLN A 222 -74.39 -11.50 16.34
CA GLN A 222 -75.20 -12.71 16.55
C GLN A 222 -76.68 -12.31 16.87
N PRO A 223 -77.72 -13.20 16.88
CA PRO A 223 -77.68 -14.55 17.48
C PRO A 223 -78.61 -15.70 16.97
N LEU A 224 -78.37 -16.89 17.54
CA LEU A 224 -79.29 -18.01 17.89
C LEU A 224 -80.18 -18.74 16.84
N MET A 225 -80.06 -20.08 16.87
CA MET A 225 -81.13 -21.12 16.74
C MET A 225 -81.96 -21.27 15.44
N LEU A 226 -81.74 -22.36 14.65
CA LEU A 226 -82.57 -23.60 14.65
C LEU A 226 -82.37 -24.58 13.45
N SER A 227 -82.49 -25.89 13.75
CA SER A 227 -83.12 -26.98 12.95
C SER A 227 -82.55 -27.55 11.61
N ARG A 228 -82.29 -28.87 11.63
CA ARG A 228 -82.52 -29.95 10.62
C ARG A 228 -82.26 -29.78 9.10
N ALA A 229 -81.18 -30.44 8.65
CA ALA A 229 -81.11 -31.61 7.74
C ALA A 229 -82.10 -31.84 6.56
N SER A 230 -81.55 -32.01 5.34
CA SER A 230 -81.80 -33.12 4.36
C SER A 230 -80.59 -33.23 3.38
N SER A 231 -80.15 -34.40 2.86
CA SER A 231 -80.57 -35.16 1.64
C SER A 231 -80.30 -34.46 0.28
N ALA A 232 -79.99 -35.09 -0.87
CA ALA A 232 -79.40 -36.41 -1.23
C ALA A 232 -79.08 -36.47 -2.76
N GLY A 233 -78.32 -37.48 -3.25
CA GLY A 233 -78.03 -37.76 -4.69
C GLY A 233 -76.54 -37.62 -5.07
N SER A 234 -75.82 -38.51 -5.77
CA SER A 234 -76.10 -39.62 -6.74
C SER A 234 -76.54 -39.13 -8.14
N ALA A 235 -75.99 -39.57 -9.30
CA ALA A 235 -74.77 -40.32 -9.70
C ALA A 235 -74.37 -39.81 -11.14
N LEU A 236 -73.48 -40.35 -12.00
CA LEU A 236 -73.19 -41.71 -12.51
C LEU A 236 -71.98 -41.63 -13.51
N ALA A 237 -71.40 -42.76 -13.95
CA ALA A 237 -70.46 -42.85 -15.11
C ALA A 237 -71.19 -43.50 -16.33
N PRO A 238 -70.65 -43.64 -17.58
CA PRO A 238 -69.52 -44.58 -17.87
C PRO A 238 -68.67 -44.43 -19.20
N GLN A 239 -67.49 -45.11 -19.21
CA GLN A 239 -66.91 -45.96 -20.31
C GLN A 239 -66.37 -45.44 -21.68
N LEU A 240 -65.57 -46.32 -22.34
CA LEU A 240 -65.04 -46.36 -23.74
C LEU A 240 -63.88 -45.39 -24.11
N SER A 241 -62.89 -45.70 -25.00
CA SER A 241 -62.48 -46.96 -25.67
C SER A 241 -61.02 -46.91 -26.25
N SER A 242 -60.57 -47.98 -26.95
CA SER A 242 -59.23 -48.22 -27.57
C SER A 242 -58.73 -47.16 -28.59
N ARG A 243 -57.46 -47.12 -29.07
CA ARG A 243 -56.78 -48.13 -29.96
C ARG A 243 -55.35 -47.70 -30.42
N ARG A 244 -54.51 -48.66 -30.88
CA ARG A 244 -53.27 -48.55 -31.72
C ARG A 244 -51.97 -47.94 -31.09
N SER A 245 -50.74 -48.07 -31.65
CA SER A 245 -50.05 -49.14 -32.45
C SER A 245 -48.66 -48.69 -33.00
N GLY A 246 -47.59 -49.50 -32.86
CA GLY A 246 -46.46 -49.61 -33.82
C GLY A 246 -45.11 -48.92 -33.50
N GLY A 247 -44.00 -49.50 -34.00
CA GLY A 247 -42.59 -49.05 -33.85
C GLY A 247 -41.91 -49.64 -32.59
N ASP A 248 -41.00 -50.62 -32.62
CA ASP A 248 -39.93 -51.06 -33.55
C ASP A 248 -38.78 -50.04 -33.73
N GLY A 249 -37.54 -50.48 -33.45
CA GLY A 249 -36.32 -49.66 -33.58
C GLY A 249 -35.13 -50.08 -32.71
N ASP A 250 -34.61 -51.30 -32.89
CA ASP A 250 -33.35 -51.75 -32.26
C ASP A 250 -32.11 -51.05 -32.83
N ASN A 251 -31.04 -50.91 -32.03
CA ASN A 251 -29.67 -51.16 -32.51
C ASN A 251 -28.71 -51.50 -31.35
N GLU A 252 -27.61 -52.20 -31.68
CA GLU A 252 -26.71 -52.87 -30.72
C GLU A 252 -25.33 -52.21 -30.60
N GLY A 253 -24.58 -52.62 -29.55
CA GLY A 253 -23.10 -52.52 -29.48
C GLY A 253 -22.53 -51.23 -28.85
N GLY A 254 -21.46 -51.31 -28.04
CA GLY A 254 -20.75 -52.50 -27.57
C GLY A 254 -19.63 -52.22 -26.55
N GLN A 255 -19.26 -53.29 -25.86
CA GLN A 255 -18.06 -53.48 -24.99
C GLN A 255 -16.73 -53.17 -25.73
N ALA A 256 -15.57 -52.90 -25.10
CA ALA A 256 -15.16 -52.53 -23.72
C ALA A 256 -13.65 -52.04 -23.80
N ASP A 257 -12.68 -52.15 -22.86
CA ASP A 257 -12.57 -52.82 -21.55
C ASP A 257 -11.36 -52.33 -20.68
N THR A 258 -11.16 -53.01 -19.53
CA THR A 258 -9.95 -53.29 -18.68
C THR A 258 -8.51 -53.07 -19.24
N ASP A 259 -7.39 -53.05 -18.47
CA ASP A 259 -7.12 -52.86 -17.03
C ASP A 259 -5.63 -52.50 -16.71
N VAL A 260 -5.43 -51.75 -15.61
CA VAL A 260 -4.51 -51.94 -14.44
C VAL A 260 -3.06 -52.54 -14.55
N HIS A 261 -2.11 -51.86 -13.86
CA HIS A 261 -0.82 -52.29 -13.25
C HIS A 261 0.50 -52.40 -14.07
N GLY A 262 1.63 -52.22 -13.35
CA GLY A 262 3.03 -52.39 -13.80
C GLY A 262 3.95 -51.23 -13.37
N GLY A 263 5.24 -51.50 -13.08
CA GLY A 263 6.22 -50.45 -12.74
C GLY A 263 7.64 -50.94 -12.42
N ALA A 264 8.44 -50.01 -11.85
CA ALA A 264 9.80 -50.15 -11.29
C ALA A 264 11.06 -49.99 -12.19
N ASP A 265 11.97 -49.16 -11.66
CA ASP A 265 13.44 -49.33 -11.53
C ASP A 265 14.47 -48.70 -12.50
N CYS A 266 15.73 -48.67 -12.00
CA CYS A 266 16.94 -47.94 -12.43
C CYS A 266 16.91 -46.41 -12.18
N GLY A 267 17.90 -45.74 -11.57
CA GLY A 267 19.27 -46.13 -11.14
C GLY A 267 20.35 -45.60 -12.10
N GLY A 268 21.46 -44.98 -11.68
CA GLY A 268 21.87 -44.51 -10.34
C GLY A 268 23.40 -44.46 -10.21
N GLU A 269 24.00 -43.30 -9.91
CA GLU A 269 25.45 -43.17 -9.67
C GLU A 269 25.78 -41.94 -8.81
N SER A 270 26.92 -41.97 -8.10
CA SER A 270 27.28 -40.97 -7.09
C SER A 270 28.77 -40.97 -6.78
N ASP A 271 29.40 -39.79 -6.73
CA ASP A 271 30.71 -39.61 -6.11
C ASP A 271 30.91 -38.15 -5.66
N GLY A 272 31.79 -37.90 -4.69
CA GLY A 272 32.13 -36.55 -4.23
C GLY A 272 33.05 -36.53 -3.01
N LEU A 273 33.83 -35.46 -2.81
CA LEU A 273 34.76 -35.39 -1.66
C LEU A 273 35.19 -33.96 -1.23
N LEU A 274 35.05 -33.70 0.08
CA LEU A 274 35.87 -32.90 1.03
C LEU A 274 36.45 -31.49 0.70
N LEU A 275 36.28 -30.59 1.69
CA LEU A 275 37.19 -29.50 2.09
C LEU A 275 38.06 -30.01 3.28
N PRO A 276 39.33 -29.57 3.52
CA PRO A 276 39.66 -28.23 4.10
C PRO A 276 41.03 -27.62 3.66
N GLY A 277 41.51 -26.46 4.13
CA GLY A 277 40.80 -25.37 4.84
C GLY A 277 41.51 -24.65 6.03
N GLY A 278 42.68 -24.02 5.88
CA GLY A 278 43.17 -23.01 6.87
C GLY A 278 44.68 -22.62 6.88
N GLY A 279 45.00 -21.41 7.37
CA GLY A 279 46.28 -21.11 8.08
C GLY A 279 47.28 -20.05 7.52
N GLY A 280 47.14 -18.77 7.92
CA GLY A 280 48.24 -17.75 7.99
C GLY A 280 48.86 -17.24 6.67
N SER A 281 49.85 -16.32 6.66
CA SER A 281 50.20 -15.21 7.58
C SER A 281 51.25 -14.27 6.94
N ALA A 282 51.13 -12.93 7.11
CA ALA A 282 52.07 -11.88 6.63
C ALA A 282 52.27 -11.82 5.07
N SER A 283 52.83 -10.78 4.43
CA SER A 283 53.61 -9.59 4.87
C SER A 283 53.31 -8.36 4.00
N GLN A 284 53.71 -7.15 4.43
CA GLN A 284 53.91 -6.00 3.52
C GLN A 284 55.23 -6.17 2.73
N PRO A 285 55.44 -5.44 1.61
CA PRO A 285 56.07 -4.12 1.73
C PRO A 285 55.57 -3.04 0.73
N GLY A 286 56.05 -1.82 0.93
CA GLY A 286 56.24 -0.79 -0.10
C GLY A 286 57.41 0.12 0.34
N PRO A 287 57.66 1.27 -0.30
CA PRO A 287 57.22 1.75 -1.61
C PRO A 287 58.40 1.86 -2.61
N GLY A 288 58.14 2.24 -3.87
CA GLY A 288 59.16 2.50 -4.90
C GLY A 288 58.71 3.53 -5.95
N GLN A 289 59.66 4.26 -6.55
CA GLN A 289 59.41 5.45 -7.38
C GLN A 289 59.32 5.17 -8.89
N GLU A 290 58.58 6.06 -9.57
CA GLU A 290 58.82 6.65 -10.91
C GLU A 290 59.56 5.85 -12.00
N GLN A 291 58.91 5.73 -13.16
CA GLN A 291 59.43 6.39 -14.38
C GLN A 291 58.36 6.59 -15.46
N GLN A 292 58.58 7.58 -16.33
CA GLN A 292 57.79 7.89 -17.53
C GLN A 292 58.40 7.20 -18.75
N GLN A 293 57.59 6.78 -19.73
CA GLN A 293 57.92 6.96 -21.16
C GLN A 293 56.70 6.83 -22.09
N GLN A 294 56.91 7.05 -23.39
CA GLN A 294 55.90 7.54 -24.32
C GLN A 294 55.42 6.51 -25.37
N LEU A 295 54.38 6.91 -26.11
CA LEU A 295 53.77 6.27 -27.28
C LEU A 295 54.79 5.92 -28.40
N PRO A 296 54.49 4.99 -29.34
CA PRO A 296 53.76 5.44 -30.55
C PRO A 296 52.84 4.41 -31.28
N THR A 297 51.66 4.92 -31.67
CA THR A 297 50.88 4.74 -32.94
C THR A 297 50.77 3.41 -33.72
N SER A 298 49.60 3.30 -34.41
CA SER A 298 49.25 2.42 -35.55
C SER A 298 48.68 1.04 -35.17
N THR A 299 47.73 0.43 -35.91
CA THR A 299 47.18 0.71 -37.27
C THR A 299 45.67 0.44 -37.33
N ARG A 300 44.93 1.10 -38.25
CA ARG A 300 43.57 0.68 -38.67
C ARG A 300 43.64 -0.53 -39.64
N PRO A 301 42.51 -1.22 -39.86
CA PRO A 301 41.95 -1.15 -41.21
C PRO A 301 40.47 -0.71 -41.24
N SER A 302 39.98 -0.39 -42.44
CA SER A 302 38.61 0.09 -42.70
C SER A 302 37.98 -0.68 -43.86
N ILE A 303 36.70 -1.05 -43.74
CA ILE A 303 35.87 -1.62 -44.81
C ILE A 303 34.64 -0.73 -45.03
N GLN A 304 34.06 -0.75 -46.23
CA GLN A 304 33.45 0.43 -46.84
C GLN A 304 32.03 0.20 -47.42
N ARG A 305 31.09 1.08 -47.03
CA ARG A 305 29.82 1.48 -47.69
C ARG A 305 28.84 0.41 -48.23
N SER A 306 27.65 0.40 -47.63
CA SER A 306 26.36 0.58 -48.34
C SER A 306 25.29 1.02 -47.32
N GLY A 307 24.27 1.84 -47.62
CA GLY A 307 23.97 2.52 -48.89
C GLY A 307 22.47 2.76 -49.12
N SER A 308 21.76 3.40 -48.19
CA SER A 308 20.38 3.88 -48.44
C SER A 308 20.05 5.06 -47.53
N ALA A 309 19.34 6.06 -48.06
CA ALA A 309 18.90 7.25 -47.34
C ALA A 309 17.38 7.39 -47.41
N ARG A 310 16.75 7.66 -46.26
CA ARG A 310 15.43 8.26 -46.18
C ARG A 310 15.40 9.28 -45.06
N SER A 311 15.31 10.55 -45.44
CA SER A 311 14.83 11.62 -44.57
C SER A 311 13.38 11.36 -44.21
N LEU A 312 13.00 11.67 -42.97
CA LEU A 312 11.60 11.77 -42.57
C LEU A 312 11.48 12.93 -41.58
N ASP A 313 10.80 14.00 -41.99
CA ASP A 313 10.59 15.19 -41.18
C ASP A 313 9.66 14.89 -40.00
N LEU A 314 10.11 15.17 -38.78
CA LEU A 314 9.26 15.07 -37.59
C LEU A 314 8.52 16.39 -37.37
N HIS A 315 7.35 16.50 -38.00
CA HIS A 315 6.40 17.59 -37.79
C HIS A 315 6.02 17.70 -36.31
N ILE A 316 6.03 18.91 -35.75
CA ILE A 316 5.48 19.20 -34.41
C ILE A 316 4.06 19.73 -34.61
N PRO A 317 3.01 18.96 -34.28
CA PRO A 317 1.64 19.47 -34.34
C PRO A 317 1.37 20.36 -33.12
N GLU A 318 1.23 21.65 -33.37
CA GLU A 318 0.72 22.60 -32.37
C GLU A 318 -0.83 22.53 -32.32
N GLN A 319 -1.39 22.77 -31.13
CA GLN A 319 -2.81 23.05 -30.85
C GLN A 319 -3.86 21.96 -31.17
N ALA A 320 -4.50 21.46 -30.10
CA ALA A 320 -5.84 20.86 -30.12
C ALA A 320 -6.65 21.27 -28.87
N ALA A 321 -6.53 22.54 -28.46
CA ALA A 321 -7.19 23.08 -27.27
C ALA A 321 -8.43 23.92 -27.63
N ALA A 322 -9.52 23.24 -28.05
CA ALA A 322 -10.77 23.90 -28.41
C ALA A 322 -11.99 23.09 -27.95
N GLY A 323 -12.73 23.60 -26.94
CA GLY A 323 -14.05 23.06 -26.60
C GLY A 323 -14.44 23.01 -25.11
N ALA A 324 -14.51 24.15 -24.40
CA ALA A 324 -15.36 24.35 -23.21
C ALA A 324 -15.27 25.80 -22.65
N ALA A 325 -15.87 26.79 -23.31
CA ALA A 325 -15.98 28.16 -22.77
C ALA A 325 -17.24 28.89 -23.28
N GLY A 326 -18.40 28.55 -22.72
CA GLY A 326 -19.67 29.17 -23.09
C GLY A 326 -19.92 30.52 -22.40
N GLY A 327 -20.10 31.59 -23.20
CA GLY A 327 -20.99 32.70 -22.87
C GLY A 327 -20.66 33.61 -21.68
N ARG A 328 -19.81 34.62 -21.92
CA ARG A 328 -19.99 36.00 -21.39
C ARG A 328 -19.42 36.99 -22.42
N GLY A 329 -20.22 37.98 -22.80
CA GLY A 329 -19.90 38.92 -23.88
C GLY A 329 -19.44 40.29 -23.40
N LEU A 330 -19.27 41.22 -24.37
CA LEU A 330 -18.78 42.60 -24.21
C LEU A 330 -17.27 42.69 -23.86
N GLN A 331 -16.50 43.68 -24.32
CA GLN A 331 -16.77 44.81 -25.23
C GLN A 331 -15.57 44.96 -26.18
N GLY A 332 -15.78 45.32 -27.45
CA GLY A 332 -14.70 45.46 -28.42
C GLY A 332 -13.82 46.70 -28.22
N ARG A 333 -12.53 46.61 -28.57
CA ARG A 333 -11.61 47.76 -28.67
C ARG A 333 -10.74 47.62 -29.92
N ARG A 334 -10.80 48.59 -30.82
CA ARG A 334 -9.96 48.65 -32.03
C ARG A 334 -8.48 48.82 -31.64
N GLY A 335 -7.59 48.28 -32.46
CA GLY A 335 -6.14 48.31 -32.21
C GLY A 335 -5.51 49.69 -32.43
N ALA A 336 -4.26 49.81 -31.96
CA ALA A 336 -3.35 50.88 -32.30
C ALA A 336 -1.98 50.26 -32.60
N VAL A 337 -1.42 50.56 -33.78
CA VAL A 337 -0.05 50.19 -34.15
C VAL A 337 0.85 51.39 -33.88
N GLY A 338 1.96 51.19 -33.15
CA GLY A 338 2.98 52.23 -32.99
C GLY A 338 3.87 52.04 -31.76
N GLY A 339 5.14 52.47 -31.88
CA GLY A 339 6.06 52.62 -30.75
C GLY A 339 6.91 51.39 -30.41
N GLY A 340 8.09 51.28 -31.03
CA GLY A 340 9.19 50.46 -30.49
C GLY A 340 10.07 51.28 -29.55
N GLY A 341 10.54 50.68 -28.46
CA GLY A 341 11.50 51.29 -27.52
C GLY A 341 11.18 50.99 -26.04
N GLY A 342 12.20 50.69 -25.23
CA GLY A 342 12.06 50.59 -23.76
C GLY A 342 11.91 49.18 -23.15
N GLY A 343 12.22 48.11 -23.88
CA GLY A 343 12.02 46.70 -23.47
C GLY A 343 12.89 46.14 -22.32
N GLY A 344 13.30 46.94 -21.35
CA GLY A 344 14.14 46.52 -20.21
C GLY A 344 13.34 46.06 -18.99
N GLY A 345 12.84 47.02 -18.19
CA GLY A 345 12.27 46.77 -16.86
C GLY A 345 10.96 45.96 -16.83
N ALA A 346 10.19 45.95 -17.92
CA ALA A 346 8.92 45.23 -18.01
C ALA A 346 9.07 43.69 -17.89
N SER A 347 10.26 43.16 -18.17
CA SER A 347 10.55 41.72 -18.13
C SER A 347 10.63 41.16 -16.69
N VAL A 348 11.19 41.91 -15.74
CA VAL A 348 11.35 41.45 -14.35
C VAL A 348 10.01 41.53 -13.61
N ALA A 349 9.26 42.62 -13.77
CA ALA A 349 7.96 42.79 -13.14
C ALA A 349 6.90 41.79 -13.66
N SER A 350 6.92 41.44 -14.95
CA SER A 350 6.04 40.41 -15.51
C SER A 350 6.41 39.00 -15.03
N ARG A 351 7.71 38.65 -15.01
CA ARG A 351 8.18 37.38 -14.42
C ARG A 351 7.88 37.27 -12.93
N ALA A 352 8.02 38.34 -12.16
CA ALA A 352 7.65 38.36 -10.74
C ALA A 352 6.15 38.14 -10.53
N ARG A 353 5.29 38.79 -11.32
CA ARG A 353 3.82 38.54 -11.29
C ARG A 353 3.47 37.11 -11.70
N ALA A 354 4.14 36.55 -12.71
CA ALA A 354 3.93 35.17 -13.14
C ALA A 354 4.34 34.16 -12.06
N LEU A 355 5.47 34.39 -11.38
CA LEU A 355 5.91 33.58 -10.24
C LEU A 355 4.97 33.70 -9.04
N LEU A 356 4.49 34.90 -8.71
CA LEU A 356 3.50 35.11 -7.65
C LEU A 356 2.14 34.47 -7.97
N ALA A 357 1.70 34.52 -9.23
CA ALA A 357 0.49 33.83 -9.67
C ALA A 357 0.63 32.30 -9.63
N ALA A 358 1.78 31.76 -10.06
CA ALA A 358 2.09 30.34 -9.96
C ALA A 358 2.17 29.87 -8.50
N ALA A 359 2.80 30.65 -7.62
CA ALA A 359 2.85 30.37 -6.18
C ALA A 359 1.46 30.42 -5.54
N GLY A 360 0.63 31.43 -5.88
CA GLY A 360 -0.75 31.51 -5.42
C GLY A 360 -1.61 30.32 -5.89
N GLY A 361 -1.43 29.89 -7.13
CA GLY A 361 -2.06 28.67 -7.66
C GLY A 361 -1.62 27.41 -6.92
N ALA A 362 -0.32 27.25 -6.66
CA ALA A 362 0.21 26.11 -5.90
C ALA A 362 -0.29 26.08 -4.43
N VAL A 363 -0.44 27.24 -3.78
CA VAL A 363 -1.01 27.35 -2.43
C VAL A 363 -2.51 27.02 -2.42
N ALA A 364 -3.26 27.43 -3.44
CA ALA A 364 -4.67 27.03 -3.59
C ALA A 364 -4.80 25.52 -3.81
N GLU A 365 -4.02 24.94 -4.73
CA GLU A 365 -3.98 23.50 -5.01
C GLU A 365 -3.58 22.66 -3.79
N TYR A 366 -2.61 23.15 -2.99
CA TYR A 366 -2.26 22.55 -1.71
C TYR A 366 -3.47 22.54 -0.76
N GLY A 367 -4.17 23.66 -0.62
CA GLY A 367 -5.37 23.78 0.21
C GLY A 367 -6.52 22.87 -0.25
N ASP A 368 -6.78 22.80 -1.56
CA ASP A 368 -7.80 21.91 -2.12
C ASP A 368 -7.45 20.42 -1.95
N SER A 369 -6.17 20.04 -2.08
CA SER A 369 -5.72 18.67 -1.80
C SER A 369 -5.99 18.26 -0.34
N TRP A 370 -5.71 19.15 0.62
CA TRP A 370 -6.03 18.94 2.03
C TRP A 370 -7.55 18.86 2.28
N ARG A 371 -8.34 19.70 1.60
CA ARG A 371 -9.81 19.66 1.66
C ARG A 371 -10.36 18.33 1.14
N VAL A 372 -9.87 17.84 0.00
CA VAL A 372 -10.23 16.53 -0.56
C VAL A 372 -9.88 15.41 0.42
N TYR A 373 -8.68 15.45 1.04
CA TYR A 373 -8.25 14.45 2.02
C TYR A 373 -9.18 14.39 3.25
N VAL A 374 -9.51 15.53 3.88
CA VAL A 374 -10.38 15.53 5.08
C VAL A 374 -11.84 15.20 4.79
N GLN A 375 -12.26 15.24 3.52
CA GLN A 375 -13.59 14.82 3.09
C GLN A 375 -13.70 13.31 2.78
N GLN A 376 -12.59 12.56 2.79
CA GLN A 376 -12.62 11.12 2.48
C GLN A 376 -13.29 10.30 3.60
N PRO A 377 -14.12 9.29 3.28
CA PRO A 377 -14.68 8.35 4.26
C PRO A 377 -13.62 7.43 4.92
N LEU A 378 -12.37 7.53 4.45
CA LEU A 378 -11.21 6.80 4.95
C LEU A 378 -10.29 7.65 5.85
N LEU A 379 -10.70 8.87 6.24
CA LEU A 379 -9.89 9.78 7.05
C LEU A 379 -9.31 9.12 8.32
N LEU A 380 -10.12 8.34 9.06
CA LEU A 380 -9.70 7.68 10.31
C LEU A 380 -8.53 6.68 10.09
N PRO A 381 -8.62 5.68 9.19
CA PRO A 381 -7.49 4.80 8.90
C PRO A 381 -6.30 5.52 8.23
N CYS A 382 -6.53 6.59 7.45
CA CYS A 382 -5.41 7.35 6.87
C CYS A 382 -4.64 8.13 7.96
N LEU A 383 -5.35 8.79 8.88
CA LEU A 383 -4.76 9.48 10.03
C LEU A 383 -4.04 8.52 10.99
N ALA A 384 -4.59 7.32 11.22
CA ALA A 384 -3.93 6.29 12.01
C ALA A 384 -2.65 5.75 11.33
N LEU A 385 -2.65 5.57 10.01
CA LEU A 385 -1.43 5.27 9.23
C LEU A 385 -0.40 6.41 9.27
N ALA A 386 -0.81 7.64 9.56
CA ALA A 386 0.12 8.75 9.79
C ALA A 386 0.65 8.76 11.24
N LEU A 387 -0.21 8.54 12.24
CA LEU A 387 0.19 8.53 13.66
C LEU A 387 1.24 7.46 14.01
N ILE A 388 1.21 6.28 13.37
CA ILE A 388 2.23 5.24 13.62
C ILE A 388 3.64 5.61 13.13
N TYR A 389 3.81 6.69 12.37
CA TYR A 389 5.13 7.28 12.06
C TYR A 389 5.65 8.18 13.19
N MET A 390 4.78 8.65 14.10
CA MET A 390 5.16 9.34 15.33
C MET A 390 5.63 8.31 16.37
N THR A 391 6.82 7.74 16.14
CA THR A 391 7.40 6.70 17.00
C THR A 391 8.92 6.79 17.06
N VAL A 392 9.49 6.80 18.26
CA VAL A 392 10.96 6.64 18.44
C VAL A 392 11.39 5.16 18.46
N LEU A 393 10.44 4.23 18.38
CA LEU A 393 10.68 2.78 18.52
C LEU A 393 11.10 2.10 17.20
N SER A 394 11.18 2.84 16.09
CA SER A 394 11.81 2.35 14.87
C SER A 394 13.33 2.18 15.08
N LEU A 395 13.96 1.15 14.47
CA LEU A 395 15.41 0.87 14.57
C LEU A 395 16.32 1.88 13.82
N GLY A 396 15.86 3.12 13.66
CA GLY A 396 16.61 4.28 13.21
C GLY A 396 17.49 4.90 14.31
N PHE A 397 17.89 6.16 14.14
CA PHE A 397 18.96 6.77 14.92
C PHE A 397 18.70 6.84 16.43
N LEU A 398 17.52 7.31 16.88
CA LEU A 398 17.23 7.47 18.32
C LEU A 398 17.26 6.14 19.08
N MET A 399 16.51 5.14 18.61
CA MET A 399 16.54 3.78 19.18
C MET A 399 17.94 3.18 19.11
N THR A 400 18.64 3.28 17.97
CA THR A 400 20.01 2.76 17.84
C THR A 400 20.96 3.33 18.89
N SER A 401 20.86 4.64 19.17
CA SER A 401 21.65 5.31 20.21
C SER A 401 21.31 4.80 21.61
N PHE A 402 20.02 4.62 21.92
CA PHE A 402 19.57 4.03 23.18
C PHE A 402 20.07 2.58 23.34
N LEU A 403 19.93 1.73 22.32
CA LEU A 403 20.39 0.34 22.35
C LEU A 403 21.92 0.27 22.59
N LYS A 404 22.71 1.09 21.89
CA LYS A 404 24.16 1.20 22.14
C LYS A 404 24.48 1.68 23.56
N TRP A 405 23.75 2.66 24.09
CA TRP A 405 23.92 3.13 25.47
C TRP A 405 23.57 2.05 26.51
N THR A 406 22.54 1.25 26.27
CA THR A 406 22.22 0.09 27.13
C THR A 406 23.27 -1.04 27.02
N GLY A 407 24.04 -1.09 25.94
CA GLY A 407 25.21 -1.97 25.79
C GLY A 407 25.09 -3.02 24.68
N LEU A 408 24.10 -2.95 23.80
CA LEU A 408 24.02 -3.82 22.63
C LEU A 408 25.12 -3.44 21.61
N THR A 409 25.75 -4.45 21.01
CA THR A 409 26.79 -4.24 19.99
C THR A 409 26.18 -3.78 18.66
N GLU A 410 26.97 -3.10 17.82
CA GLU A 410 26.46 -2.64 16.51
C GLU A 410 26.08 -3.81 15.58
N ALA A 411 26.79 -4.95 15.70
CA ALA A 411 26.46 -6.19 15.01
C ALA A 411 25.14 -6.80 15.52
N GLU A 412 24.89 -6.78 16.82
CA GLU A 412 23.63 -7.25 17.39
C GLU A 412 22.45 -6.38 16.93
N VAL A 413 22.62 -5.05 16.90
CA VAL A 413 21.59 -4.14 16.35
C VAL A 413 21.42 -4.32 14.83
N SER A 414 22.46 -4.65 14.06
CA SER A 414 22.30 -4.93 12.63
C SER A 414 21.56 -6.25 12.36
N VAL A 415 21.81 -7.30 13.15
CA VAL A 415 21.02 -8.55 13.13
C VAL A 415 19.54 -8.25 13.41
N TYR A 416 19.22 -7.45 14.43
CA TYR A 416 17.83 -7.06 14.71
C TYR A 416 17.17 -6.27 13.56
N ARG A 417 17.91 -5.44 12.82
CA ARG A 417 17.38 -4.81 11.60
C ARG A 417 17.10 -5.82 10.49
N GLY A 418 17.97 -6.82 10.30
CA GLY A 418 17.75 -7.92 9.36
C GLY A 418 16.47 -8.71 9.68
N ILE A 419 16.29 -9.11 10.95
CA ILE A 419 15.06 -9.80 11.39
C ILE A 419 13.85 -8.87 11.23
N GLY A 420 13.98 -7.57 11.48
CA GLY A 420 12.92 -6.56 11.26
C GLY A 420 12.50 -6.38 9.80
N ALA A 421 13.39 -6.68 8.84
CA ALA A 421 13.04 -6.74 7.43
C ALA A 421 12.30 -8.05 7.09
N LEU A 422 12.76 -9.20 7.62
CA LEU A 422 12.13 -10.50 7.42
C LEU A 422 10.71 -10.57 8.02
N THR A 423 10.50 -10.07 9.24
CA THR A 423 9.15 -9.96 9.83
C THR A 423 8.27 -8.99 9.06
N GLY A 424 8.83 -7.95 8.45
CA GLY A 424 8.09 -7.08 7.55
C GLY A 424 7.66 -7.78 6.25
N LEU A 425 8.54 -8.60 5.67
CA LEU A 425 8.24 -9.39 4.47
C LEU A 425 7.19 -10.48 4.74
N ALA A 426 7.10 -11.00 5.98
CA ALA A 426 6.02 -11.92 6.36
C ALA A 426 4.62 -11.30 6.17
N ALA A 427 4.47 -9.97 6.31
CA ALA A 427 3.20 -9.30 6.07
C ALA A 427 2.74 -9.38 4.60
N THR A 428 3.66 -9.35 3.63
CA THR A 428 3.30 -9.42 2.20
C THR A 428 2.86 -10.83 1.80
N VAL A 429 3.33 -11.87 2.49
CA VAL A 429 2.86 -13.26 2.31
C VAL A 429 1.49 -13.46 2.98
N LEU A 430 1.29 -12.90 4.18
CA LEU A 430 0.05 -13.07 4.95
C LEU A 430 -1.12 -12.23 4.42
N PHE A 431 -0.86 -11.06 3.83
CA PHE A 431 -1.92 -10.11 3.46
C PHE A 431 -2.88 -10.62 2.36
N PRO A 432 -2.45 -11.13 1.19
CA PRO A 432 -3.37 -11.55 0.13
C PRO A 432 -4.36 -12.68 0.51
N PRO A 433 -3.98 -13.78 1.20
CA PRO A 433 -4.96 -14.78 1.62
C PRO A 433 -5.89 -14.24 2.72
N LEU A 434 -5.38 -13.40 3.63
CA LEU A 434 -6.17 -12.86 4.74
C LEU A 434 -7.20 -11.83 4.26
N SER A 435 -6.83 -10.95 3.31
CA SER A 435 -7.75 -9.96 2.73
C SER A 435 -8.83 -10.61 1.87
N LYS A 436 -8.49 -11.71 1.16
CA LYS A 436 -9.46 -12.53 0.43
C LYS A 436 -10.43 -13.29 1.35
N TRP A 437 -10.00 -13.71 2.55
CA TRP A 437 -10.82 -14.50 3.47
C TRP A 437 -11.68 -13.63 4.43
N ALA A 438 -11.08 -12.61 5.07
CA ALA A 438 -11.73 -11.79 6.10
C ALA A 438 -12.00 -10.33 5.69
N GLY A 439 -11.48 -9.89 4.54
CA GLY A 439 -11.67 -8.53 4.02
C GLY A 439 -10.74 -7.47 4.63
N LEU A 440 -10.58 -6.36 3.91
CA LEU A 440 -9.60 -5.31 4.24
C LEU A 440 -9.80 -4.66 5.62
N ARG A 441 -11.05 -4.52 6.08
CA ARG A 441 -11.34 -3.99 7.43
C ARG A 441 -10.80 -4.89 8.54
N PHE A 442 -10.83 -6.21 8.33
CA PHE A 442 -10.20 -7.16 9.26
C PHE A 442 -8.69 -7.04 9.20
N CYS A 443 -8.07 -7.04 8.01
CA CYS A 443 -6.62 -6.87 7.87
C CYS A 443 -6.11 -5.58 8.53
N ALA A 444 -6.86 -4.48 8.40
CA ALA A 444 -6.53 -3.22 9.05
C ALA A 444 -6.57 -3.33 10.58
N ALA A 445 -7.67 -3.84 11.15
CA ALA A 445 -7.81 -4.01 12.59
C ALA A 445 -6.80 -5.03 13.17
N ALA A 446 -6.58 -6.15 12.49
CA ALA A 446 -5.64 -7.17 12.90
C ALA A 446 -4.19 -6.68 12.87
N GLY A 447 -3.78 -5.99 11.79
CA GLY A 447 -2.43 -5.44 11.64
C GLY A 447 -2.08 -4.44 12.75
N ILE A 448 -2.93 -3.43 12.98
CA ILE A 448 -2.67 -2.41 14.01
C ILE A 448 -2.76 -2.97 15.43
N THR A 449 -3.67 -3.92 15.69
CA THR A 449 -3.80 -4.55 17.01
C THR A 449 -2.62 -5.48 17.32
N TYR A 450 -2.13 -6.23 16.33
CA TYR A 450 -0.93 -7.05 16.46
C TYR A 450 0.32 -6.17 16.67
N GLN A 451 0.46 -5.07 15.91
CA GLN A 451 1.54 -4.10 16.11
C GLN A 451 1.52 -3.54 17.54
N LEU A 452 0.36 -3.10 18.03
CA LEU A 452 0.20 -2.58 19.38
C LEU A 452 0.53 -3.64 20.44
N ALA A 453 0.05 -4.88 20.28
CA ALA A 453 0.31 -5.97 21.22
C ALA A 453 1.81 -6.30 21.33
N CYS A 454 2.51 -6.43 20.20
CA CYS A 454 3.96 -6.69 20.20
C CYS A 454 4.78 -5.52 20.77
N LEU A 455 4.41 -4.27 20.47
CA LEU A 455 5.07 -3.10 21.04
C LEU A 455 4.81 -2.97 22.55
N ALA A 456 3.57 -3.13 22.99
CA ALA A 456 3.21 -3.06 24.41
C ALA A 456 3.90 -4.16 25.23
N ALA A 457 3.89 -5.40 24.76
CA ALA A 457 4.55 -6.53 25.41
C ALA A 457 6.08 -6.34 25.52
N GLY A 458 6.72 -5.76 24.50
CA GLY A 458 8.15 -5.46 24.54
C GLY A 458 8.52 -4.25 25.41
N VAL A 459 7.75 -3.16 25.33
CA VAL A 459 8.12 -1.85 25.90
C VAL A 459 7.61 -1.64 27.31
N VAL A 460 6.35 -1.98 27.60
CA VAL A 460 5.70 -1.61 28.87
C VAL A 460 6.41 -2.25 30.08
N PRO A 461 6.83 -3.54 30.08
CA PRO A 461 7.57 -4.11 31.21
C PRO A 461 8.90 -3.40 31.47
N VAL A 462 9.61 -2.99 30.41
CA VAL A 462 10.91 -2.31 30.53
C VAL A 462 10.74 -0.87 31.02
N ALA A 463 9.77 -0.14 30.48
CA ALA A 463 9.44 1.22 30.91
C ALA A 463 8.99 1.24 32.38
N LEU A 464 8.09 0.33 32.79
CA LEU A 464 7.66 0.19 34.19
C LEU A 464 8.83 -0.14 35.12
N THR A 465 9.76 -1.01 34.71
CA THR A 465 10.93 -1.33 35.54
C THR A 465 11.89 -0.14 35.68
N ILE A 466 12.07 0.66 34.63
CA ILE A 466 12.88 1.89 34.73
C ILE A 466 12.20 2.89 35.68
N MET A 467 10.88 3.07 35.57
CA MET A 467 10.11 3.95 36.44
C MET A 467 10.13 3.50 37.91
N SER A 468 10.02 2.20 38.20
CA SER A 468 10.02 1.68 39.58
C SER A 468 11.35 1.86 40.32
N HIS A 469 12.46 2.04 39.59
CA HIS A 469 13.79 2.29 40.15
C HIS A 469 14.17 3.79 40.15
N GLY A 470 13.24 4.68 39.78
CA GLY A 470 13.50 6.12 39.71
C GLY A 470 14.29 6.57 38.48
N GLY A 471 14.35 5.75 37.43
CA GLY A 471 15.10 6.01 36.20
C GLY A 471 16.31 5.11 36.01
N GLY A 472 17.19 5.47 35.08
CA GLY A 472 18.47 4.80 34.84
C GLY A 472 18.48 3.79 33.69
N LYS A 473 19.49 2.90 33.71
CA LYS A 473 19.83 2.01 32.60
C LYS A 473 19.20 0.62 32.79
N PRO A 474 18.32 0.14 31.89
CA PRO A 474 17.75 -1.20 31.97
C PRO A 474 18.80 -2.28 31.68
N SER A 475 18.53 -3.52 32.11
CA SER A 475 19.41 -4.66 31.82
C SER A 475 19.38 -5.04 30.34
N VAL A 476 20.50 -5.57 29.83
CA VAL A 476 20.62 -6.03 28.44
C VAL A 476 19.58 -7.12 28.11
N GLY A 477 19.23 -7.98 29.07
CA GLY A 477 18.18 -9.00 28.90
C GLY A 477 16.80 -8.38 28.64
N GLN A 478 16.40 -7.39 29.43
CA GLN A 478 15.15 -6.64 29.20
C GLN A 478 15.14 -5.94 27.84
N VAL A 479 16.27 -5.33 27.45
CA VAL A 479 16.38 -4.65 26.15
C VAL A 479 16.27 -5.62 24.98
N ARG A 480 16.83 -6.85 25.08
CA ARG A 480 16.64 -7.90 24.07
C ARG A 480 15.18 -8.32 23.90
N VAL A 481 14.43 -8.47 24.99
CA VAL A 481 12.99 -8.75 24.96
C VAL A 481 12.22 -7.59 24.30
N MET A 482 12.54 -6.35 24.68
CA MET A 482 11.96 -5.15 24.07
C MET A 482 12.19 -5.10 22.55
N VAL A 483 13.43 -5.31 22.10
CA VAL A 483 13.76 -5.31 20.66
C VAL A 483 13.08 -6.48 19.94
N GLY A 484 12.91 -7.63 20.58
CA GLY A 484 12.09 -8.73 20.05
C GLY A 484 10.64 -8.31 19.78
N GLY A 485 10.02 -7.55 20.69
CA GLY A 485 8.69 -6.96 20.48
C GLY A 485 8.63 -5.95 19.32
N LEU A 486 9.60 -5.03 19.26
CA LEU A 486 9.76 -4.05 18.17
C LEU A 486 9.96 -4.69 16.78
N VAL A 487 10.75 -5.75 16.72
CA VAL A 487 11.00 -6.51 15.49
C VAL A 487 9.75 -7.28 15.07
N SER A 488 9.08 -7.94 16.02
CA SER A 488 7.83 -8.67 15.76
C SER A 488 6.72 -7.74 15.27
N SER A 489 6.60 -6.53 15.83
CA SER A 489 5.54 -5.58 15.46
C SER A 489 5.60 -5.11 13.99
N ARG A 490 6.72 -5.31 13.28
CA ARG A 490 6.84 -4.96 11.84
C ARG A 490 5.83 -5.72 10.98
N THR A 491 5.47 -6.96 11.33
CA THR A 491 4.45 -7.73 10.60
C THR A 491 3.10 -7.02 10.65
N GLY A 492 2.72 -6.48 11.82
CA GLY A 492 1.46 -5.75 12.01
C GLY A 492 1.46 -4.39 11.28
N LEU A 493 2.57 -3.64 11.40
CA LEU A 493 2.77 -2.37 10.71
C LEU A 493 2.56 -2.50 9.19
N TRP A 494 3.25 -3.46 8.56
CA TRP A 494 3.19 -3.62 7.11
C TRP A 494 1.88 -4.28 6.64
N MET A 495 1.25 -5.14 7.44
CA MET A 495 -0.10 -5.64 7.15
C MET A 495 -1.14 -4.50 7.19
N TYR A 496 -0.96 -3.55 8.11
CA TYR A 496 -1.81 -2.37 8.21
C TYR A 496 -1.58 -1.37 7.07
N ASP A 497 -0.33 -1.08 6.71
CA ASP A 497 0.04 -0.27 5.53
C ASP A 497 -0.55 -0.83 4.22
N LEU A 498 -0.48 -2.14 4.00
CA LEU A 498 -1.10 -2.81 2.85
C LEU A 498 -2.63 -2.69 2.88
N ALA A 499 -3.25 -2.88 4.04
CA ALA A 499 -4.70 -2.76 4.18
C ALA A 499 -5.19 -1.33 3.92
N VAL A 500 -4.51 -0.30 4.45
CA VAL A 500 -4.87 1.10 4.20
C VAL A 500 -4.55 1.53 2.77
N THR A 501 -3.44 1.07 2.18
CA THR A 501 -3.13 1.27 0.76
C THR A 501 -4.28 0.79 -0.12
N GLN A 502 -4.75 -0.45 0.09
CA GLN A 502 -5.82 -1.00 -0.73
C GLN A 502 -7.19 -0.40 -0.40
N LEU A 503 -7.44 0.02 0.85
CA LEU A 503 -8.64 0.81 1.18
C LEU A 503 -8.67 2.12 0.38
N ILE A 504 -7.56 2.86 0.30
CA ILE A 504 -7.48 4.11 -0.49
C ILE A 504 -7.77 3.82 -1.98
N GLN A 505 -7.10 2.84 -2.58
CA GLN A 505 -7.31 2.44 -3.99
C GLN A 505 -8.75 1.96 -4.31
N GLN A 506 -9.54 1.56 -3.29
CA GLN A 506 -10.92 1.09 -3.46
C GLN A 506 -11.99 2.08 -2.99
N GLY A 507 -11.62 3.13 -2.26
CA GLY A 507 -12.55 4.09 -1.66
C GLY A 507 -12.29 5.56 -1.99
N VAL A 508 -11.31 5.84 -2.86
CA VAL A 508 -11.02 7.17 -3.42
C VAL A 508 -11.11 7.09 -4.95
N ALA A 509 -11.68 8.12 -5.58
CA ALA A 509 -11.84 8.19 -7.04
C ALA A 509 -10.49 8.42 -7.77
N GLU A 510 -10.38 7.95 -9.02
CA GLU A 510 -9.11 7.94 -9.78
C GLU A 510 -8.52 9.33 -10.08
N ASP A 511 -9.34 10.37 -10.00
CA ASP A 511 -9.00 11.77 -10.26
C ASP A 511 -8.52 12.54 -9.01
N HIS A 512 -8.57 11.90 -7.83
CA HIS A 512 -8.19 12.47 -6.53
C HIS A 512 -7.21 11.58 -5.74
N MET A 513 -6.79 10.43 -6.30
CA MET A 513 -5.83 9.53 -5.63
C MET A 513 -4.50 10.22 -5.36
N GLY A 514 -3.99 11.00 -6.31
CA GLY A 514 -2.74 11.74 -6.18
C GLY A 514 -2.76 12.70 -5.00
N ALA A 515 -3.77 13.56 -4.91
CA ALA A 515 -3.98 14.51 -3.83
C ALA A 515 -4.05 13.80 -2.46
N VAL A 516 -4.80 12.69 -2.35
CA VAL A 516 -4.93 11.93 -1.10
C VAL A 516 -3.60 11.30 -0.69
N TYR A 517 -2.86 10.64 -1.59
CA TYR A 517 -1.53 10.09 -1.26
C TYR A 517 -0.48 11.18 -1.00
N GLY A 518 -0.58 12.33 -1.67
CA GLY A 518 0.28 13.49 -1.46
C GLY A 518 0.14 14.04 -0.04
N VAL A 519 -1.09 14.27 0.42
CA VAL A 519 -1.37 14.69 1.81
C VAL A 519 -1.01 13.59 2.81
N GLN A 520 -1.25 12.32 2.50
CA GLN A 520 -0.85 11.20 3.36
C GLN A 520 0.66 11.16 3.58
N SER A 521 1.47 11.35 2.52
CA SER A 521 2.93 11.41 2.60
C SER A 521 3.41 12.59 3.44
N SER A 522 2.77 13.76 3.29
CA SER A 522 3.05 14.94 4.11
C SER A 522 2.70 14.75 5.59
N LEU A 523 1.59 14.09 5.90
CA LEU A 523 1.21 13.76 7.28
C LEU A 523 2.20 12.78 7.92
N GLN A 524 2.60 11.72 7.20
CA GLN A 524 3.61 10.77 7.67
C GLN A 524 4.95 11.46 7.97
N ALA A 525 5.43 12.30 7.04
CA ALA A 525 6.67 13.08 7.22
C ALA A 525 6.58 14.08 8.40
N THR A 526 5.40 14.70 8.60
CA THR A 526 5.16 15.58 9.76
C THR A 526 5.27 14.82 11.08
N PHE A 527 4.66 13.63 11.17
CA PHE A 527 4.72 12.80 12.37
C PHE A 527 6.10 12.19 12.62
N GLU A 528 6.85 11.84 11.56
CA GLU A 528 8.26 11.45 11.68
C GLU A 528 9.13 12.61 12.23
N MET A 529 8.95 13.83 11.72
CA MET A 529 9.63 15.03 12.23
C MET A 529 9.32 15.29 13.71
N LEU A 530 8.07 15.11 14.13
CA LEU A 530 7.69 15.23 15.56
C LEU A 530 8.42 14.21 16.44
N SER A 531 8.71 13.00 15.95
CA SER A 531 9.53 12.02 16.69
C SER A 531 10.97 12.49 16.91
N PHE A 532 11.58 13.17 15.93
CA PHE A 532 12.91 13.76 16.07
C PHE A 532 12.90 14.96 17.02
N VAL A 533 11.86 15.81 16.98
CA VAL A 533 11.69 16.92 17.93
C VAL A 533 11.54 16.39 19.37
N ALA A 534 10.77 15.33 19.59
CA ALA A 534 10.65 14.70 20.91
C ALA A 534 12.00 14.15 21.41
N GLY A 535 12.81 13.55 20.52
CA GLY A 535 14.18 13.14 20.83
C GLY A 535 15.15 14.30 21.17
N LEU A 536 14.95 15.48 20.59
CA LEU A 536 15.72 16.69 20.93
C LEU A 536 15.29 17.31 22.27
N LEU A 537 14.01 17.18 22.64
CA LEU A 537 13.47 17.67 23.92
C LEU A 537 13.81 16.76 25.11
N SER A 538 14.06 15.46 24.86
CA SER A 538 14.48 14.48 25.87
C SER A 538 15.81 13.80 25.46
N PRO A 539 16.95 14.53 25.49
CA PRO A 539 18.24 14.03 25.00
C PRO A 539 18.93 13.03 25.94
N ASP A 540 18.52 12.94 27.21
CA ASP A 540 19.09 12.01 28.18
C ASP A 540 18.51 10.59 28.01
N PRO A 541 19.34 9.57 27.70
CA PRO A 541 18.87 8.20 27.52
C PRO A 541 18.29 7.55 28.79
N ALA A 542 18.58 8.03 30.00
CA ALA A 542 17.92 7.53 31.22
C ALA A 542 16.41 7.86 31.24
N HIS A 543 16.02 8.98 30.62
CA HIS A 543 14.63 9.44 30.51
C HIS A 543 13.92 8.93 29.24
N PHE A 544 14.61 8.19 28.37
CA PHE A 544 14.09 7.69 27.09
C PHE A 544 12.81 6.85 27.23
N HIS A 545 12.55 6.25 28.40
CA HIS A 545 11.33 5.51 28.70
C HIS A 545 10.04 6.32 28.48
N TRP A 546 10.07 7.64 28.67
CA TRP A 546 8.93 8.52 28.35
C TRP A 546 8.63 8.59 26.84
N LEU A 547 9.68 8.65 26.00
CA LEU A 547 9.53 8.62 24.55
C LEU A 547 9.05 7.24 24.06
N MET A 548 9.50 6.17 24.71
CA MET A 548 9.03 4.81 24.43
C MET A 548 7.53 4.66 24.76
N LEU A 549 7.09 5.12 25.94
CA LEU A 549 5.68 5.11 26.32
C LEU A 549 4.83 6.01 25.40
N GLY A 550 5.29 7.23 25.08
CA GLY A 550 4.59 8.11 24.13
C GLY A 550 4.40 7.47 22.74
N SER A 551 5.37 6.67 22.30
CA SER A 551 5.27 5.90 21.05
C SER A 551 4.23 4.77 21.14
N VAL A 552 4.14 4.06 22.27
CA VAL A 552 3.08 3.07 22.53
C VAL A 552 1.70 3.75 22.58
N CYS A 553 1.60 4.92 23.23
CA CYS A 553 0.38 5.72 23.24
C CYS A 553 -0.05 6.15 21.82
N SER A 554 0.89 6.59 20.98
CA SER A 554 0.60 6.97 19.58
C SER A 554 0.00 5.80 18.78
N VAL A 555 0.62 4.61 18.86
CA VAL A 555 0.09 3.39 18.21
C VAL A 555 -1.23 2.95 18.85
N GLY A 556 -1.43 3.19 20.15
CA GLY A 556 -2.71 3.01 20.83
C GLY A 556 -3.82 3.90 20.26
N THR A 557 -3.56 5.20 20.10
CA THR A 557 -4.50 6.15 19.46
C THR A 557 -4.81 5.75 18.02
N ALA A 558 -3.79 5.33 17.25
CA ALA A 558 -3.98 4.79 15.90
C ALA A 558 -4.89 3.55 15.89
N ALA A 559 -4.68 2.60 16.81
CA ALA A 559 -5.54 1.43 16.96
C ALA A 559 -6.99 1.82 17.32
N CYS A 560 -7.19 2.77 18.25
CA CYS A 560 -8.51 3.28 18.59
C CYS A 560 -9.24 3.89 17.37
N LEU A 561 -8.57 4.70 16.55
CA LEU A 561 -9.16 5.28 15.34
C LEU A 561 -9.57 4.21 14.32
N VAL A 562 -8.76 3.15 14.15
CA VAL A 562 -9.09 2.03 13.26
C VAL A 562 -10.28 1.24 13.79
N TRP A 563 -10.33 0.96 15.09
CA TRP A 563 -11.47 0.26 15.69
C TRP A 563 -12.76 1.09 15.63
N VAL A 564 -12.69 2.42 15.82
CA VAL A 564 -13.83 3.31 15.58
C VAL A 564 -14.30 3.22 14.13
N TYR A 565 -13.39 3.32 13.14
CA TYR A 565 -13.73 3.18 11.72
C TYR A 565 -14.38 1.82 11.37
N VAL A 566 -13.87 0.71 11.93
CA VAL A 566 -14.41 -0.62 11.69
C VAL A 566 -15.80 -0.79 12.34
N CYS A 567 -16.01 -0.24 13.54
CA CYS A 567 -17.28 -0.33 14.26
C CYS A 567 -18.35 0.65 13.75
N SER A 568 -17.97 1.82 13.21
CA SER A 568 -18.90 2.83 12.70
C SER A 568 -19.40 2.54 11.27
N ALA A 569 -18.84 1.55 10.58
CA ALA A 569 -19.22 1.23 9.21
C ALA A 569 -20.65 0.64 9.11
N PRO A 570 -21.54 1.19 8.27
CA PRO A 570 -22.91 0.70 8.15
C PRO A 570 -22.97 -0.73 7.60
N ARG A 571 -23.82 -1.56 8.22
CA ARG A 571 -23.93 -3.03 7.98
C ARG A 571 -24.44 -3.44 6.58
N GLN A 572 -24.74 -2.51 5.68
CA GLN A 572 -25.35 -2.82 4.38
C GLN A 572 -24.43 -3.63 3.45
N GLN A 573 -23.12 -3.34 3.40
CA GLN A 573 -22.18 -3.97 2.46
C GLN A 573 -22.11 -5.51 2.61
N GLN A 574 -22.21 -6.04 3.83
CA GLN A 574 -22.10 -7.47 4.11
C GLN A 574 -23.29 -8.28 3.54
N ARG A 575 -24.46 -7.67 3.38
CA ARG A 575 -25.68 -8.39 2.97
C ARG A 575 -25.69 -8.69 1.47
N GLY A 576 -25.05 -7.85 0.64
CA GLY A 576 -24.93 -8.07 -0.80
C GLY A 576 -24.12 -9.33 -1.15
N GLN A 577 -22.99 -9.56 -0.47
CA GLN A 577 -22.12 -10.71 -0.73
C GLN A 577 -22.74 -12.05 -0.27
N MET A 578 -23.56 -12.07 0.79
CA MET A 578 -24.36 -13.24 1.13
C MET A 578 -25.54 -13.46 0.16
N GLY A 579 -26.17 -12.39 -0.33
CA GLY A 579 -27.23 -12.48 -1.35
C GLY A 579 -26.72 -13.09 -2.66
N ALA A 580 -25.58 -12.61 -3.18
CA ALA A 580 -24.96 -13.15 -4.39
C ALA A 580 -24.61 -14.65 -4.28
N ARG A 581 -24.19 -15.10 -3.08
CA ARG A 581 -23.93 -16.52 -2.78
C ARG A 581 -25.18 -17.40 -2.71
N SER A 582 -26.39 -16.82 -2.70
CA SER A 582 -27.67 -17.55 -2.65
C SER A 582 -28.51 -17.44 -3.92
N GLY A 583 -28.13 -16.60 -4.90
CA GLY A 583 -28.87 -16.41 -6.15
C GLY A 583 -28.39 -17.30 -7.32
N GLY A 584 -27.17 -17.81 -7.25
CA GLY A 584 -26.53 -18.58 -8.34
C GLY A 584 -26.89 -20.07 -8.37
N GLY A 585 -28.17 -20.42 -8.46
CA GLY A 585 -28.60 -21.83 -8.51
C GLY A 585 -30.11 -22.02 -8.61
N GLY A 586 -30.66 -21.97 -9.83
CA GLY A 586 -32.11 -22.05 -10.04
C GLY A 586 -32.51 -22.45 -11.47
N GLY A 587 -32.30 -23.72 -11.82
CA GLY A 587 -32.77 -24.30 -13.09
C GLY A 587 -32.56 -25.81 -13.17
N GLY A 588 -33.65 -26.58 -13.16
CA GLY A 588 -33.63 -28.05 -13.25
C GLY A 588 -34.76 -28.71 -12.44
N GLY A 589 -35.62 -29.47 -13.11
CA GLY A 589 -36.89 -30.00 -12.58
C GLY A 589 -36.80 -30.95 -11.36
N GLN A 590 -37.93 -31.05 -10.65
CA GLN A 590 -38.09 -31.83 -9.41
C GLN A 590 -39.19 -32.90 -9.54
N VAL A 591 -38.81 -34.16 -9.80
CA VAL A 591 -39.59 -35.40 -9.56
C VAL A 591 -38.56 -36.55 -9.41
N GLY A 592 -38.65 -37.51 -8.48
CA GLY A 592 -39.60 -37.75 -7.37
C GLY A 592 -39.51 -39.22 -6.89
N SER A 593 -40.15 -39.57 -5.77
CA SER A 593 -40.17 -40.94 -5.15
C SER A 593 -38.82 -41.38 -4.52
N SER A 594 -38.68 -42.31 -3.55
CA SER A 594 -39.38 -42.75 -2.31
C SER A 594 -38.42 -43.76 -1.60
N ALA A 595 -38.51 -44.27 -0.36
CA ALA A 595 -39.48 -44.26 0.75
C ALA A 595 -38.67 -44.36 2.09
N ALA A 596 -39.02 -43.75 3.23
CA ALA A 596 -40.07 -44.06 4.24
C ALA A 596 -39.59 -44.93 5.44
N ALA A 597 -40.19 -44.67 6.63
CA ALA A 597 -39.86 -45.17 7.98
C ALA A 597 -38.47 -44.73 8.53
N GLY A 598 -38.23 -44.50 9.83
CA GLY A 598 -39.05 -44.55 11.06
C GLY A 598 -38.17 -44.92 12.27
N THR A 599 -38.35 -44.48 13.54
CA THR A 599 -39.37 -43.63 14.19
C THR A 599 -38.82 -43.04 15.52
N LYS A 600 -39.43 -41.95 16.03
CA LYS A 600 -39.32 -41.38 17.42
C LYS A 600 -37.95 -40.85 17.88
N GLY A 601 -37.85 -39.76 18.64
CA GLY A 601 -38.88 -38.78 19.05
C GLY A 601 -38.43 -37.83 20.17
N ALA A 602 -39.02 -36.62 20.23
CA ALA A 602 -38.82 -35.54 21.21
C ALA A 602 -37.39 -34.92 21.30
N GLY A 603 -37.21 -33.62 21.57
CA GLY A 603 -38.17 -32.51 21.66
C GLY A 603 -37.47 -31.19 22.08
N THR A 604 -38.04 -30.03 21.74
CA THR A 604 -37.74 -28.65 22.24
C THR A 604 -36.26 -28.28 22.49
N ALA A 605 -35.55 -27.51 21.64
CA ALA A 605 -35.76 -26.10 21.23
C ALA A 605 -35.35 -25.04 22.27
N GLY A 606 -34.51 -24.07 21.84
CA GLY A 606 -33.99 -22.95 22.63
C GLY A 606 -32.62 -23.26 23.29
N GLY A 607 -31.66 -22.33 23.38
CA GLY A 607 -31.61 -20.98 22.80
C GLY A 607 -30.37 -20.18 23.24
N THR A 608 -30.04 -19.12 22.49
CA THR A 608 -29.28 -17.90 22.90
C THR A 608 -28.29 -17.98 24.08
N ALA A 609 -26.99 -17.82 23.81
CA ALA A 609 -26.00 -17.39 24.81
C ALA A 609 -25.68 -15.89 24.65
N THR A 610 -25.70 -15.15 25.76
CA THR A 610 -25.48 -13.70 25.83
C THR A 610 -24.17 -13.39 26.56
N VAL A 611 -23.57 -12.22 26.30
CA VAL A 611 -22.38 -11.73 27.01
C VAL A 611 -22.65 -11.53 28.50
N VAL A 612 -21.79 -12.11 29.35
CA VAL A 612 -21.52 -11.68 30.73
C VAL A 612 -20.01 -11.83 30.97
N ALA A 613 -19.44 -10.94 31.79
CA ALA A 613 -18.14 -11.12 32.40
C ALA A 613 -18.30 -10.84 33.91
N ASP A 614 -17.69 -11.67 34.77
CA ASP A 614 -17.23 -11.21 36.08
C ASP A 614 -16.20 -12.16 36.73
N ALA A 615 -15.76 -11.78 37.94
CA ALA A 615 -14.54 -12.20 38.61
C ALA A 615 -14.63 -13.39 39.60
N VAL A 616 -13.45 -13.74 40.15
CA VAL A 616 -13.21 -14.34 41.49
C VAL A 616 -13.60 -15.81 41.76
N GLY A 617 -12.66 -16.57 42.35
CA GLY A 617 -12.98 -17.45 43.49
C GLY A 617 -12.38 -18.87 43.54
N GLY A 618 -11.21 -19.03 44.19
CA GLY A 618 -10.76 -20.32 44.79
C GLY A 618 -10.26 -21.41 43.83
N THR A 619 -9.64 -22.51 44.29
CA THR A 619 -9.30 -22.92 45.68
C THR A 619 -8.04 -23.81 45.71
N GLN A 620 -7.20 -23.63 46.74
CA GLN A 620 -6.12 -24.49 47.29
C GLN A 620 -5.60 -25.74 46.53
N TYR A 621 -4.27 -25.92 46.55
CA TYR A 621 -3.68 -27.13 47.13
C TYR A 621 -2.47 -26.78 48.01
N GLN A 622 -1.96 -27.77 48.77
CA GLN A 622 -1.22 -27.61 50.03
C GLN A 622 0.16 -26.92 49.98
N ALA A 623 0.60 -26.44 51.15
CA ALA A 623 1.97 -26.05 51.46
C ALA A 623 2.55 -26.93 52.59
N VAL A 624 3.88 -27.04 52.67
CA VAL A 624 4.69 -27.29 53.89
C VAL A 624 6.18 -26.95 53.57
N PRO A 625 7.03 -26.51 54.53
CA PRO A 625 8.14 -25.60 54.22
C PRO A 625 9.54 -26.01 54.77
N ALA A 626 10.49 -25.05 54.68
CA ALA A 626 11.75 -24.89 55.42
C ALA A 626 13.03 -25.56 54.88
N GLY A 627 14.17 -24.91 55.15
CA GLY A 627 15.54 -25.27 54.74
C GLY A 627 16.39 -24.01 54.54
N ASP A 628 17.41 -23.82 55.38
CA ASP A 628 18.23 -22.60 55.46
C ASP A 628 19.60 -22.70 54.75
N ASP A 629 20.29 -21.55 54.66
CA ASP A 629 21.74 -21.32 54.48
C ASP A 629 22.45 -21.58 53.12
N VAL A 630 23.53 -20.76 52.96
CA VAL A 630 24.58 -20.69 51.91
C VAL A 630 24.21 -20.01 50.59
#